data_AF-A0A5R2N8N1-F1
#
_entry.id   AF-A0A5R2N8N1-F1
#
_cell.length_a   1.000
_cell.length_b   1.000
_cell.length_c   1.000
_cell.angle_alpha   90.00
_cell.angle_beta   90.00
_cell.angle_gamma   90.00
#
_symmetry.space_group_name_H-M   'P 1'
#
loop_
_entity.id
_entity.type
_entity.pdbx_description
1 polymer ?
#
loop_
_entity_poly.entity_id
_entity_poly.type
_entity_poly.pdbx_seq_one_letter_code
_entity_poly.pdbx_strand_id
1 'polypeptide(L)'
;VKKMVPAWSLPGHVKFNAALKAGRGMAFKPATVAANDVAFLQYTGGTTGISKGATLSHSNVLANVAQNALWLQDAYTVKPKPAHLNLVCALPLYHIFALTVNALMGMQMGGQNILIPNPRDIPGFVKEMGKYPIHIFPGLNTLFNALLNNEDFRKLDFKPLLLTLGGGMAVQKGVAERWKALTGCPISEGYGLSETSPVATANKFSSGEFTGTIGLPLPSTEIAIRDDDGNNVPLGEVGEICIRGPQVMAG
;
A
#
# COMPACT_ATOMS: atom_id res chain seq x y z
N VAL A 1 -3.85 -27.06 -0.99
CA VAL A 1 -2.60 -26.41 -0.51
C VAL A 1 -1.42 -27.16 -1.10
N LYS A 2 -0.53 -26.50 -1.86
CA LYS A 2 0.56 -27.15 -2.65
C LYS A 2 1.68 -27.81 -1.80
N LYS A 3 1.51 -27.97 -0.47
CA LYS A 3 2.48 -28.58 0.48
C LYS A 3 3.95 -28.13 0.28
N MET A 4 4.17 -26.86 -0.09
CA MET A 4 5.51 -26.34 -0.43
C MET A 4 6.34 -25.98 0.81
N VAL A 5 5.74 -25.93 2.00
CA VAL A 5 6.44 -25.61 3.26
C VAL A 5 6.78 -26.94 3.96
N PRO A 6 8.06 -27.19 4.27
CA PRO A 6 8.47 -28.36 5.04
C PRO A 6 7.75 -28.45 6.38
N ALA A 7 7.57 -29.66 6.89
CA ALA A 7 7.12 -29.83 8.27
C ALA A 7 8.19 -29.27 9.22
N TRP A 8 7.78 -28.42 10.15
CA TRP A 8 8.63 -27.85 11.18
C TRP A 8 8.03 -28.13 12.56
N SER A 9 8.87 -28.13 13.59
CA SER A 9 8.45 -28.28 14.99
C SER A 9 9.27 -27.35 15.86
N LEU A 10 8.60 -26.47 16.59
CA LEU A 10 9.20 -25.68 17.68
C LEU A 10 8.65 -26.20 19.02
N PRO A 11 9.48 -26.30 20.07
CA PRO A 11 8.98 -26.62 21.41
C PRO A 11 7.84 -25.69 21.82
N GLY A 12 6.76 -26.26 22.37
CA GLY A 12 5.59 -25.49 22.82
C GLY A 12 4.67 -24.95 21.71
N HIS A 13 4.88 -25.30 20.44
CA HIS A 13 3.97 -24.87 19.38
C HIS A 13 2.55 -25.41 19.59
N VAL A 14 1.55 -24.58 19.31
CA VAL A 14 0.14 -24.99 19.24
C VAL A 14 -0.28 -25.02 17.77
N LYS A 15 -0.80 -26.16 17.31
CA LYS A 15 -1.36 -26.25 15.95
C LYS A 15 -2.54 -25.29 15.84
N PHE A 16 -2.65 -24.58 14.72
CA PHE A 16 -3.71 -23.60 14.46
C PHE A 16 -5.13 -24.14 14.77
N ASN A 17 -5.47 -25.35 14.30
CA ASN A 17 -6.78 -25.96 14.59
C ASN A 17 -7.01 -26.26 16.09
N ALA A 18 -5.95 -26.59 16.84
CA ALA A 18 -6.04 -26.79 18.28
C ALA A 18 -6.25 -25.46 19.01
N ALA A 19 -5.54 -24.40 18.60
CA ALA A 19 -5.74 -23.05 19.13
C ALA A 19 -7.17 -22.56 18.88
N LEU A 20 -7.70 -22.73 17.66
CA LEU A 20 -9.09 -22.40 17.35
C LEU A 20 -10.09 -23.20 18.18
N LYS A 21 -9.85 -24.51 18.37
CA LYS A 21 -10.73 -25.36 19.19
C LYS A 21 -10.76 -24.90 20.64
N ALA A 22 -9.60 -24.57 21.21
CA ALA A 22 -9.51 -24.04 22.57
C ALA A 22 -10.21 -22.68 22.70
N GLY A 23 -10.00 -21.77 21.74
CA GLY A 23 -10.60 -20.43 21.74
C GLY A 23 -12.11 -20.39 21.62
N ARG A 24 -12.75 -21.38 20.97
CA ARG A 24 -14.22 -21.43 20.79
C ARG A 24 -15.01 -21.42 22.11
N GLY A 25 -14.42 -21.94 23.19
CA GLY A 25 -15.06 -21.96 24.51
C GLY A 25 -14.75 -20.74 25.38
N MET A 26 -13.92 -19.81 24.90
CA MET A 26 -13.50 -18.64 25.67
C MET A 26 -14.42 -17.46 25.40
N ALA A 27 -14.75 -16.70 26.44
CA ALA A 27 -15.39 -15.39 26.27
C ALA A 27 -14.35 -14.40 25.74
N PHE A 28 -14.72 -13.60 24.73
CA PHE A 28 -13.88 -12.51 24.26
C PHE A 28 -13.74 -11.46 25.35
N LYS A 29 -12.51 -11.17 25.76
CA LYS A 29 -12.17 -10.09 26.67
C LYS A 29 -11.43 -9.02 25.85
N PRO A 30 -12.06 -7.87 25.55
CA PRO A 30 -11.38 -6.80 24.85
C PRO A 30 -10.15 -6.34 25.62
N ALA A 31 -9.04 -6.09 24.92
CA ALA A 31 -7.91 -5.39 25.50
C ALA A 31 -8.26 -3.90 25.66
N THR A 32 -7.86 -3.29 26.78
CA THR A 32 -7.86 -1.84 26.90
C THR A 32 -6.74 -1.31 26.02
N VAL A 33 -7.08 -0.51 25.01
CA VAL A 33 -6.14 0.06 24.04
C VAL A 33 -6.30 1.58 23.99
N ALA A 34 -5.18 2.29 24.00
CA ALA A 34 -5.09 3.73 23.79
C ALA A 34 -4.55 4.05 22.38
N ALA A 35 -4.82 5.25 21.89
CA ALA A 35 -4.43 5.65 20.54
C ALA A 35 -2.90 5.67 20.34
N ASN A 36 -2.14 5.98 21.39
CA ASN A 36 -0.68 6.03 21.38
C ASN A 36 -0.01 4.68 21.71
N ASP A 37 -0.79 3.62 21.99
CA ASP A 37 -0.24 2.28 22.19
C ASP A 37 0.39 1.77 20.89
N VAL A 38 1.46 0.99 21.03
CA VAL A 38 2.16 0.36 19.89
C VAL A 38 1.23 -0.64 19.22
N ALA A 39 0.97 -0.42 17.93
CA ALA A 39 0.16 -1.30 17.10
C ALA A 39 1.03 -2.21 16.22
N PHE A 40 2.11 -1.67 15.66
CA PHE A 40 3.00 -2.42 14.76
C PHE A 40 4.47 -2.10 15.02
N LEU A 41 5.31 -3.12 14.88
CA LEU A 41 6.75 -2.99 14.72
C LEU A 41 7.09 -3.32 13.27
N GLN A 42 7.21 -2.29 12.44
CA GLN A 42 7.44 -2.47 11.02
C GLN A 42 8.95 -2.55 10.75
N TYR A 43 9.43 -3.75 10.46
CA TYR A 43 10.85 -3.96 10.17
C TYR A 43 11.23 -3.44 8.78
N THR A 44 12.30 -2.66 8.73
CA THR A 44 12.90 -2.13 7.50
C THR A 44 14.21 -2.84 7.19
N GLY A 45 14.42 -3.13 5.90
CA GLY A 45 15.66 -3.71 5.41
C GLY A 45 16.70 -2.61 5.19
N GLY A 46 17.47 -2.28 6.22
CA GLY A 46 18.70 -1.51 6.02
C GLY A 46 19.74 -2.36 5.28
N THR A 47 20.37 -1.82 4.24
CA THR A 47 21.46 -2.47 3.49
C THR A 47 22.73 -2.69 4.33
N THR A 48 22.77 -2.15 5.55
CA THR A 48 23.95 -2.07 6.42
C THR A 48 24.01 -3.09 7.57
N GLY A 49 23.06 -4.04 7.66
CA GLY A 49 23.30 -5.32 8.38
C GLY A 49 22.44 -5.65 9.61
N ILE A 50 21.59 -4.74 10.11
CA ILE A 50 20.59 -5.06 11.16
C ILE A 50 19.25 -4.41 10.79
N SER A 51 18.18 -5.21 10.78
CA SER A 51 16.83 -4.68 10.52
C SER A 51 16.35 -3.86 11.72
N LYS A 52 15.92 -2.63 11.45
CA LYS A 52 15.35 -1.71 12.46
C LYS A 52 13.82 -1.80 12.39
N GLY A 53 13.17 -1.76 13.54
CA GLY A 53 11.70 -1.72 13.61
C GLY A 53 11.23 -0.29 13.79
N ALA A 54 10.44 0.23 12.85
CA ALA A 54 9.69 1.47 13.04
C ALA A 54 8.52 1.20 13.99
N THR A 55 8.44 1.94 15.09
CA THR A 55 7.41 1.80 16.11
C THR A 55 6.18 2.62 15.73
N LEU A 56 5.13 1.95 15.27
CA LEU A 56 3.90 2.60 14.83
C LEU A 56 2.81 2.45 15.90
N SER A 57 2.29 3.57 16.36
CA SER A 57 1.12 3.58 17.24
C SER A 57 -0.18 3.34 16.46
N HIS A 58 -1.27 3.01 17.17
CA HIS A 58 -2.61 2.98 16.56
C HIS A 58 -2.93 4.31 15.85
N SER A 59 -2.62 5.45 16.48
CA SER A 59 -2.88 6.77 15.91
C SER A 59 -2.08 7.05 14.65
N ASN A 60 -0.83 6.59 14.54
CA ASN A 60 -0.04 6.85 13.33
C ASN A 60 -0.67 6.18 12.11
N VAL A 61 -1.04 4.91 12.26
CA VAL A 61 -1.64 4.13 11.19
C VAL A 61 -3.03 4.66 10.85
N LEU A 62 -3.89 4.89 11.85
CA LEU A 62 -5.24 5.41 11.61
C LEU A 62 -5.23 6.82 11.00
N ALA A 63 -4.29 7.68 11.39
CA ALA A 63 -4.10 8.98 10.73
C ALA A 63 -3.77 8.80 9.25
N ASN A 64 -2.87 7.88 8.90
CA ASN A 64 -2.55 7.64 7.50
C ASN A 64 -3.71 7.03 6.72
N VAL A 65 -4.48 6.11 7.31
CA VAL A 65 -5.69 5.60 6.65
C VAL A 65 -6.68 6.73 6.36
N ALA A 66 -6.91 7.63 7.32
CA ALA A 66 -7.78 8.78 7.14
C ALA A 66 -7.25 9.76 6.07
N GLN A 67 -5.94 10.04 6.07
CA GLN A 67 -5.29 10.88 5.06
C GLN A 67 -5.48 10.29 3.64
N ASN A 68 -5.26 8.98 3.47
CA ASN A 68 -5.45 8.30 2.19
C ASN A 68 -6.92 8.28 1.76
N ALA A 69 -7.86 8.04 2.68
CA ALA A 69 -9.30 8.06 2.39
C ALA A 69 -9.78 9.45 1.93
N LEU A 70 -9.21 10.52 2.49
CA LEU A 70 -9.46 11.89 2.05
C LEU A 70 -8.81 12.16 0.69
N TRP A 71 -7.55 11.75 0.48
CA TRP A 71 -6.87 11.93 -0.81
C TRP A 71 -7.57 11.20 -1.95
N LEU A 72 -8.13 10.02 -1.68
CA LEU A 72 -8.90 9.23 -2.64
C LEU A 72 -10.17 9.93 -3.14
N GLN A 73 -10.69 10.94 -2.42
CA GLN A 73 -11.81 11.75 -2.91
C GLN A 73 -11.47 12.46 -4.22
N ASP A 74 -10.19 12.83 -4.43
CA ASP A 74 -9.72 13.43 -5.68
C ASP A 74 -9.95 12.50 -6.89
N ALA A 75 -9.73 11.19 -6.73
CA ALA A 75 -10.02 10.22 -7.80
C ALA A 75 -11.52 10.18 -8.15
N TYR A 76 -12.40 10.41 -7.17
CA TYR A 76 -13.84 10.42 -7.39
C TYR A 76 -14.35 11.63 -8.20
N THR A 77 -13.51 12.67 -8.36
CA THR A 77 -13.81 13.79 -9.24
C THR A 77 -13.68 13.43 -10.72
N VAL A 78 -12.91 12.39 -11.04
CA VAL A 78 -12.69 11.89 -12.41
C VAL A 78 -13.66 10.78 -12.76
N LYS A 79 -13.86 9.81 -11.86
CA LYS A 79 -14.86 8.72 -12.02
C LYS A 79 -15.66 8.55 -10.72
N PRO A 80 -16.99 8.40 -10.79
CA PRO A 80 -17.82 8.26 -9.60
C PRO A 80 -17.37 7.11 -8.69
N LYS A 81 -17.52 7.31 -7.37
CA LYS A 81 -17.26 6.26 -6.38
C LYS A 81 -18.16 5.04 -6.68
N PRO A 82 -17.58 3.83 -6.84
CA PRO A 82 -18.38 2.63 -7.02
C PRO A 82 -19.11 2.27 -5.72
N ALA A 83 -20.26 1.61 -5.84
CA ALA A 83 -21.05 1.15 -4.68
C ALA A 83 -20.25 0.19 -3.78
N HIS A 84 -19.45 -0.69 -4.40
CA HIS A 84 -18.54 -1.61 -3.73
C HIS A 84 -17.16 -1.50 -4.36
N LEU A 85 -16.16 -1.11 -3.58
CA LEU A 85 -14.77 -1.02 -4.03
C LEU A 85 -14.14 -2.40 -4.07
N ASN A 86 -13.38 -2.68 -5.13
CA ASN A 86 -12.58 -3.88 -5.26
C ASN A 86 -11.13 -3.45 -5.40
N LEU A 87 -10.32 -3.80 -4.41
CA LEU A 87 -8.91 -3.46 -4.33
C LEU A 87 -8.09 -4.72 -4.59
N VAL A 88 -7.18 -4.67 -5.55
CA VAL A 88 -6.21 -5.75 -5.74
C VAL A 88 -5.17 -5.66 -4.63
N CYS A 89 -5.04 -6.70 -3.82
CA CYS A 89 -4.02 -6.81 -2.79
C CYS A 89 -3.01 -7.89 -3.20
N ALA A 90 -2.11 -7.51 -4.11
CA ALA A 90 -1.03 -8.36 -4.60
C ALA A 90 0.30 -8.14 -3.90
N LEU A 91 0.39 -7.09 -3.07
CA LEU A 91 1.55 -6.79 -2.26
C LEU A 91 1.44 -7.47 -0.89
N PRO A 92 2.56 -7.85 -0.25
CA PRO A 92 2.48 -8.60 1.00
C PRO A 92 1.93 -7.76 2.16
N LEU A 93 0.92 -8.26 2.87
CA LEU A 93 0.25 -7.55 3.98
C LEU A 93 1.15 -7.26 5.19
N TYR A 94 2.31 -7.91 5.30
CA TYR A 94 3.31 -7.57 6.32
C TYR A 94 4.13 -6.32 5.95
N HIS A 95 4.03 -5.83 4.71
CA HIS A 95 4.65 -4.59 4.28
C HIS A 95 3.65 -3.44 4.50
N ILE A 96 4.10 -2.35 5.12
CA ILE A 96 3.25 -1.24 5.55
C ILE A 96 2.39 -0.64 4.42
N PHE A 97 2.89 -0.66 3.18
CA PHE A 97 2.14 -0.22 1.99
C PHE A 97 0.85 -1.02 1.80
N ALA A 98 0.94 -2.35 1.73
CA ALA A 98 -0.23 -3.19 1.57
C ALA A 98 -1.09 -3.19 2.83
N LEU A 99 -0.47 -3.17 4.02
CA LEU A 99 -1.18 -3.13 5.28
C LEU A 99 -2.12 -1.91 5.35
N THR A 100 -1.61 -0.70 5.16
CA THR A 100 -2.41 0.51 5.28
C THR A 100 -3.28 0.74 4.04
N VAL A 101 -2.69 0.74 2.83
CA VAL A 101 -3.37 1.21 1.61
C VAL A 101 -4.29 0.15 1.01
N ASN A 102 -4.06 -1.14 1.24
CA ASN A 102 -5.02 -2.18 0.86
C ASN A 102 -5.90 -2.59 2.05
N ALA A 103 -5.30 -3.21 3.08
CA ALA A 103 -6.09 -3.86 4.12
C ALA A 103 -6.88 -2.84 4.96
N LEU A 104 -6.21 -1.96 5.68
CA LEU A 104 -6.88 -1.06 6.63
C LEU A 104 -7.76 -0.02 5.93
N MET A 105 -7.26 0.61 4.86
CA MET A 105 -8.06 1.55 4.06
C MET A 105 -9.23 0.84 3.37
N GLY A 106 -9.01 -0.31 2.74
CA GLY A 106 -10.09 -1.08 2.12
C GLY A 106 -11.16 -1.47 3.15
N MET A 107 -10.77 -1.92 4.35
CA MET A 107 -11.71 -2.21 5.43
C MET A 107 -12.48 -0.96 5.90
N GLN A 108 -11.80 0.17 6.14
CA GLN A 108 -12.45 1.42 6.53
C GLN A 108 -13.49 1.89 5.49
N MET A 109 -13.23 1.62 4.21
CA MET A 109 -14.11 2.02 3.11
C MET A 109 -15.22 1.02 2.81
N GLY A 110 -15.28 -0.13 3.49
CA GLY A 110 -16.20 -1.22 3.17
C GLY A 110 -15.89 -1.91 1.83
N GLY A 111 -14.63 -1.82 1.37
CA GLY A 111 -14.16 -2.43 0.14
C GLY A 111 -13.76 -3.90 0.29
N GLN A 112 -13.85 -4.63 -0.81
CA GLN A 112 -13.34 -5.99 -0.95
C GLN A 112 -11.87 -5.96 -1.33
N ASN A 113 -11.02 -6.53 -0.49
CA ASN A 113 -9.62 -6.79 -0.80
C ASN A 113 -9.46 -8.16 -1.47
N ILE A 114 -9.11 -8.16 -2.75
CA ILE A 114 -8.82 -9.36 -3.53
C ILE A 114 -7.36 -9.76 -3.23
N LEU A 115 -7.19 -10.71 -2.31
CA LEU A 115 -5.87 -11.19 -1.92
C LEU A 115 -5.27 -12.06 -3.03
N ILE A 116 -4.06 -11.72 -3.49
CA ILE A 116 -3.29 -12.50 -4.46
C ILE A 116 -2.08 -13.09 -3.73
N PRO A 117 -2.14 -14.35 -3.25
CA PRO A 117 -1.11 -14.90 -2.37
C PRO A 117 0.25 -15.07 -3.05
N ASN A 118 0.26 -15.24 -4.37
CA ASN A 118 1.47 -15.38 -5.16
C ASN A 118 1.42 -14.45 -6.38
N PRO A 119 1.86 -13.18 -6.26
CA PRO A 119 1.87 -12.24 -7.36
C PRO A 119 2.88 -12.60 -8.47
N ARG A 120 3.77 -13.58 -8.24
CA ARG A 120 4.71 -14.07 -9.27
C ARG A 120 4.07 -15.08 -10.22
N ASP A 121 2.96 -15.71 -9.83
CA ASP A 121 2.15 -16.54 -10.72
C ASP A 121 1.25 -15.63 -11.57
N ILE A 122 1.84 -14.97 -12.57
CA ILE A 122 1.15 -13.99 -13.42
C ILE A 122 -0.11 -14.59 -14.07
N PRO A 123 -0.09 -15.80 -14.69
CA PRO A 123 -1.31 -16.38 -15.24
C PRO A 123 -2.40 -16.62 -14.19
N GLY A 124 -2.04 -17.15 -13.01
CA GLY A 124 -2.97 -17.34 -11.90
C GLY A 124 -3.54 -16.03 -11.36
N PHE A 125 -2.69 -15.01 -11.25
CA PHE A 125 -3.08 -13.66 -10.84
C PHE A 125 -4.08 -13.05 -11.83
N VAL A 126 -3.76 -13.04 -13.12
CA VAL A 126 -4.64 -12.52 -14.18
C VAL A 126 -5.99 -13.23 -14.19
N LYS A 127 -5.98 -14.56 -14.05
CA LYS A 127 -7.21 -15.36 -13.94
C LYS A 127 -8.06 -14.97 -12.74
N GLU A 128 -7.45 -14.66 -11.60
CA GLU A 128 -8.17 -14.20 -10.41
C GLU A 128 -8.74 -12.80 -10.61
N MET A 129 -7.96 -11.87 -11.20
CA MET A 129 -8.43 -10.52 -11.51
C MET A 129 -9.66 -10.52 -12.42
N GLY A 130 -9.70 -11.40 -13.43
CA GLY A 130 -10.80 -11.50 -14.38
C GLY A 130 -12.17 -11.87 -13.78
N LYS A 131 -12.24 -12.20 -12.49
CA LYS A 131 -13.49 -12.50 -11.78
C LYS A 131 -14.17 -11.27 -11.19
N TYR A 132 -13.50 -10.12 -11.14
CA TYR A 132 -13.99 -8.93 -10.43
C TYR A 132 -13.82 -7.66 -11.26
N PRO A 133 -14.72 -6.68 -11.14
CA PRO A 133 -14.47 -5.33 -11.66
C PRO A 133 -13.43 -4.65 -10.76
N ILE A 134 -12.21 -4.49 -11.26
CA ILE A 134 -11.09 -3.93 -10.49
C ILE A 134 -11.19 -2.40 -10.44
N HIS A 135 -11.18 -1.82 -9.24
CA HIS A 135 -11.30 -0.38 -9.04
C HIS A 135 -9.97 0.26 -8.63
N ILE A 136 -9.25 -0.34 -7.68
CA ILE A 136 -7.97 0.19 -7.19
C ILE A 136 -6.89 -0.88 -7.32
N PHE A 137 -5.79 -0.52 -7.94
CA PHE A 137 -4.63 -1.38 -8.14
C PHE A 137 -3.36 -0.74 -7.59
N PRO A 138 -2.93 -1.10 -6.37
CA PRO A 138 -1.57 -0.84 -5.90
C PRO A 138 -0.57 -1.84 -6.46
N GLY A 139 0.58 -1.37 -6.94
CA GLY A 139 1.60 -2.21 -7.56
C GLY A 139 2.99 -1.58 -7.56
N LEU A 140 3.92 -2.31 -8.15
CA LEU A 140 5.33 -1.94 -8.30
C LEU A 140 5.70 -1.97 -9.78
N ASN A 141 6.71 -1.21 -10.19
CA ASN A 141 7.17 -1.15 -11.59
C ASN A 141 7.36 -2.54 -12.23
N THR A 142 8.03 -3.46 -11.52
CA THR A 142 8.29 -4.82 -12.00
C THR A 142 7.02 -5.62 -12.19
N LEU A 143 6.02 -5.46 -11.30
CA LEU A 143 4.73 -6.13 -11.41
C LEU A 143 3.91 -5.60 -12.58
N PHE A 144 3.86 -4.27 -12.75
CA PHE A 144 3.20 -3.64 -13.90
C PHE A 144 3.79 -4.13 -15.21
N ASN A 145 5.13 -4.16 -15.32
CA ASN A 145 5.80 -4.66 -16.52
C ASN A 145 5.50 -6.16 -16.77
N ALA A 146 5.50 -6.99 -15.73
CA ALA A 146 5.18 -8.41 -15.85
C ALA A 146 3.75 -8.65 -16.35
N LEU A 147 2.77 -7.90 -15.83
CA LEU A 147 1.37 -7.97 -16.26
C LEU A 147 1.18 -7.48 -17.69
N LEU A 148 1.82 -6.37 -18.07
CA LEU A 148 1.78 -5.84 -19.45
C LEU A 148 2.30 -6.82 -20.50
N ASN A 149 3.18 -7.74 -20.10
CA ASN A 149 3.74 -8.77 -20.97
C ASN A 149 2.90 -10.05 -21.02
N ASN A 150 1.83 -10.15 -20.22
CA ASN A 150 0.90 -11.27 -20.26
C ASN A 150 -0.27 -11.01 -21.23
N GLU A 151 -0.52 -11.93 -22.15
CA GLU A 151 -1.58 -11.78 -23.16
C GLU A 151 -2.99 -11.72 -22.57
N ASP A 152 -3.27 -12.52 -21.55
CA ASP A 152 -4.61 -12.58 -20.96
C ASP A 152 -4.90 -11.35 -20.10
N PHE A 153 -3.86 -10.75 -19.49
CA PHE A 153 -3.99 -9.47 -18.80
C PHE A 153 -4.44 -8.38 -19.77
N ARG A 154 -3.86 -8.36 -20.97
CA ARG A 154 -4.23 -7.39 -22.02
C ARG A 154 -5.67 -7.53 -22.52
N LYS A 155 -6.34 -8.65 -22.22
CA LYS A 155 -7.74 -8.90 -22.59
C LYS A 155 -8.73 -8.55 -21.48
N LEU A 156 -8.27 -8.19 -20.28
CA LEU A 156 -9.15 -7.84 -19.16
C LEU A 156 -9.87 -6.51 -19.43
N ASP A 157 -11.05 -6.35 -18.83
CA ASP A 157 -11.80 -5.10 -18.86
C ASP A 157 -11.29 -4.14 -17.78
N PHE A 158 -10.68 -3.03 -18.22
CA PHE A 158 -10.16 -1.97 -17.35
C PHE A 158 -11.09 -0.76 -17.24
N LYS A 159 -12.29 -0.77 -17.86
CA LYS A 159 -13.27 0.33 -17.70
C LYS A 159 -13.56 0.67 -16.21
N PRO A 160 -13.70 -0.32 -15.29
CA PRO A 160 -13.93 -0.03 -13.88
C PRO A 160 -12.72 0.53 -13.14
N LEU A 161 -11.51 0.45 -13.71
CA LEU A 161 -10.28 0.88 -13.05
C LEU A 161 -10.34 2.38 -12.80
N LEU A 162 -10.38 2.73 -11.52
CA LEU A 162 -10.45 4.10 -11.01
C LEU A 162 -9.04 4.64 -10.76
N LEU A 163 -8.18 3.83 -10.14
CA LEU A 163 -6.89 4.28 -9.63
C LEU A 163 -5.85 3.17 -9.71
N THR A 164 -4.69 3.49 -10.29
CA THR A 164 -3.48 2.68 -10.20
C THR A 164 -2.45 3.41 -9.34
N LEU A 165 -1.94 2.76 -8.30
CA LEU A 165 -0.95 3.32 -7.38
C LEU A 165 0.40 2.65 -7.56
N GLY A 166 1.43 3.44 -7.85
CA GLY A 166 2.84 3.04 -7.81
C GLY A 166 3.52 3.51 -6.52
N GLY A 167 4.34 2.67 -5.91
CA GLY A 167 5.08 3.04 -4.70
C GLY A 167 6.28 2.12 -4.45
N GLY A 168 7.08 2.45 -3.44
CA GLY A 168 8.27 1.68 -3.02
C GLY A 168 9.49 1.79 -3.93
N MET A 169 9.31 2.05 -5.22
CA MET A 169 10.36 2.43 -6.16
C MET A 169 9.76 3.28 -7.28
N ALA A 170 10.58 4.09 -7.95
CA ALA A 170 10.15 4.87 -9.10
C ALA A 170 9.63 3.97 -10.23
N VAL A 171 8.50 4.34 -10.81
CA VAL A 171 7.93 3.70 -11.99
C VAL A 171 8.62 4.25 -13.24
N GLN A 172 9.02 3.35 -14.13
CA GLN A 172 9.69 3.74 -15.37
C GLN A 172 8.66 4.31 -16.35
N LYS A 173 8.97 5.46 -16.96
CA LYS A 173 8.10 6.15 -17.91
C LYS A 173 7.54 5.22 -19.00
N GLY A 174 8.37 4.38 -19.62
CA GLY A 174 7.91 3.43 -20.65
C GLY A 174 6.94 2.36 -20.13
N VAL A 175 7.02 1.97 -18.85
CA VAL A 175 6.02 1.08 -18.22
C VAL A 175 4.72 1.84 -17.98
N ALA A 176 4.80 3.07 -17.47
CA ALA A 176 3.64 3.91 -17.21
C ALA A 176 2.85 4.26 -18.48
N GLU A 177 3.54 4.59 -19.57
CA GLU A 177 2.93 4.87 -20.87
C GLU A 177 2.18 3.65 -21.43
N ARG A 178 2.81 2.48 -21.39
CA ARG A 178 2.17 1.21 -21.80
C ARG A 178 0.98 0.85 -20.91
N TRP A 179 1.09 1.09 -19.60
CA TRP A 179 0.00 0.86 -18.65
C TRP A 179 -1.20 1.75 -18.95
N LYS A 180 -0.98 3.06 -19.15
CA LYS A 180 -2.05 3.99 -19.52
C LYS A 180 -2.66 3.64 -20.87
N ALA A 181 -1.85 3.29 -21.87
CA ALA A 181 -2.34 2.91 -23.20
C ALA A 181 -3.25 1.67 -23.15
N LEU A 182 -2.92 0.68 -22.31
CA LEU A 182 -3.72 -0.53 -22.16
C LEU A 182 -4.97 -0.33 -21.30
N THR A 183 -4.82 0.33 -20.15
CA THR A 183 -5.86 0.36 -19.11
C THR A 183 -6.72 1.63 -19.14
N GLY A 184 -6.26 2.68 -19.83
CA GLY A 184 -6.85 4.02 -19.77
C GLY A 184 -6.61 4.76 -18.45
N CYS A 185 -5.93 4.16 -17.48
CA CYS A 185 -5.66 4.73 -16.16
C CYS A 185 -4.15 5.03 -16.04
N PRO A 186 -3.72 6.28 -15.78
CA PRO A 186 -2.33 6.55 -15.48
C PRO A 186 -1.92 5.91 -14.15
N ILE A 187 -0.63 5.61 -14.00
CA ILE A 187 -0.07 5.23 -12.71
C ILE A 187 0.16 6.51 -11.91
N SER A 188 -0.45 6.63 -10.73
CA SER A 188 -0.18 7.69 -9.77
C SER A 188 0.84 7.20 -8.75
N GLU A 189 1.93 7.94 -8.57
CA GLU A 189 2.98 7.60 -7.63
C GLU A 189 2.77 8.29 -6.28
N GLY A 190 3.24 7.63 -5.22
CA GLY A 190 3.38 8.21 -3.90
C GLY A 190 4.72 7.86 -3.28
N TYR A 191 5.12 8.67 -2.31
CA TYR A 191 6.34 8.46 -1.54
C TYR A 191 6.02 8.31 -0.06
N GLY A 192 6.81 7.45 0.56
CA GLY A 192 6.55 6.97 1.89
C GLY A 192 7.64 6.01 2.36
N LEU A 193 7.63 5.80 3.67
CA LEU A 193 8.57 5.01 4.42
C LEU A 193 7.79 4.12 5.40
N SER A 194 8.44 3.15 6.04
CA SER A 194 7.78 2.45 7.15
C SER A 194 7.48 3.38 8.31
N GLU A 195 8.36 4.35 8.48
CA GLU A 195 8.37 5.42 9.45
C GLU A 195 7.23 6.44 9.25
N THR A 196 6.49 6.40 8.14
CA THR A 196 5.37 7.32 7.82
C THR A 196 4.02 6.62 7.64
N SER A 197 3.91 5.36 8.08
CA SER A 197 2.65 4.60 8.21
C SER A 197 1.69 4.41 6.99
N PRO A 198 2.08 4.41 5.70
CA PRO A 198 3.38 4.68 5.09
C PRO A 198 3.42 5.95 4.24
N VAL A 199 2.29 6.53 3.84
CA VAL A 199 2.31 7.54 2.77
C VAL A 199 2.56 8.93 3.34
N ALA A 200 3.57 9.63 2.82
CA ALA A 200 3.82 11.03 3.16
C ALA A 200 3.33 11.98 2.06
N THR A 201 3.58 11.61 0.80
CA THR A 201 3.17 12.39 -0.37
C THR A 201 2.56 11.49 -1.43
N ALA A 202 1.66 12.04 -2.24
CA ALA A 202 1.06 11.35 -3.38
C ALA A 202 0.74 12.31 -4.52
N ASN A 203 0.78 11.83 -5.76
CA ASN A 203 0.26 12.60 -6.88
C ASN A 203 -1.24 12.89 -6.69
N LYS A 204 -1.72 13.96 -7.31
CA LYS A 204 -3.16 14.14 -7.51
C LYS A 204 -3.66 13.00 -8.40
N PHE A 205 -4.67 12.28 -7.94
CA PHE A 205 -5.30 11.19 -8.69
C PHE A 205 -6.13 11.71 -9.87
N SER A 206 -6.45 13.01 -9.88
CA SER A 206 -7.09 13.73 -10.98
C SER A 206 -6.13 14.20 -12.09
N SER A 207 -4.81 13.97 -11.98
CA SER A 207 -3.82 14.51 -12.94
C SER A 207 -4.02 14.04 -14.38
N GLY A 208 -4.63 12.86 -14.60
CA GLY A 208 -4.85 12.27 -15.92
C GLY A 208 -3.59 11.78 -16.64
N GLU A 209 -2.39 12.15 -16.18
CA GLU A 209 -1.10 11.83 -16.77
C GLU A 209 -0.12 11.27 -15.71
N PHE A 210 0.85 10.49 -16.19
CA PHE A 210 2.00 10.06 -15.40
C PHE A 210 3.00 11.22 -15.26
N THR A 211 3.40 11.56 -14.04
CA THR A 211 4.29 12.70 -13.77
C THR A 211 5.74 12.31 -13.53
N GLY A 212 6.01 11.07 -13.07
CA GLY A 212 7.32 10.67 -12.58
C GLY A 212 7.75 11.38 -11.29
N THR A 213 6.80 12.02 -10.58
CA THR A 213 7.06 12.75 -9.34
C THR A 213 6.37 12.07 -8.17
N ILE A 214 6.81 12.36 -6.95
CA ILE A 214 6.21 11.81 -5.72
C ILE A 214 5.02 12.62 -5.19
N GLY A 215 4.63 13.67 -5.91
CA GLY A 215 3.42 14.43 -5.68
C GLY A 215 3.49 15.42 -4.51
N LEU A 216 2.35 15.60 -3.85
CA LEU A 216 2.12 16.63 -2.83
C LEU A 216 1.96 15.99 -1.44
N PRO A 217 2.24 16.73 -0.36
CA PRO A 217 1.99 16.24 0.99
C PRO A 217 0.54 15.82 1.20
N LEU A 218 0.35 14.69 1.88
CA LEU A 218 -0.97 14.30 2.35
C LEU A 218 -1.50 15.32 3.39
N PRO A 219 -2.83 15.38 3.63
CA PRO A 219 -3.42 16.31 4.58
C PRO A 219 -2.74 16.22 5.96
N SER A 220 -2.52 17.36 6.61
CA SER A 220 -1.81 17.41 7.91
C SER A 220 -0.36 16.88 7.88
N THR A 221 0.27 16.83 6.69
CA THR A 221 1.69 16.50 6.54
C THR A 221 2.47 17.73 6.11
N GLU A 222 3.56 18.01 6.82
CA GLU A 222 4.51 19.05 6.51
C GLU A 222 5.78 18.43 5.94
N ILE A 223 6.30 19.05 4.88
CA ILE A 223 7.54 18.66 4.22
C ILE A 223 8.48 19.87 4.22
N ALA A 224 9.73 19.62 4.58
CA ALA A 224 10.84 20.56 4.37
C ALA A 224 11.93 19.86 3.55
N ILE A 225 12.57 20.61 2.66
CA ILE A 225 13.80 20.17 1.98
C ILE A 225 14.96 20.89 2.65
N ARG A 226 15.97 20.16 3.12
CA ARG A 226 17.06 20.73 3.94
C ARG A 226 18.44 20.42 3.38
N ASP A 227 19.38 21.34 3.59
CA ASP A 227 20.80 21.11 3.33
C ASP A 227 21.46 20.30 4.47
N ASP A 228 22.75 19.98 4.29
CA ASP A 228 23.54 19.21 5.26
C ASP A 228 23.73 19.94 6.61
N ASP A 229 23.57 21.26 6.63
CA ASP A 229 23.61 22.10 7.84
C ASP A 229 22.23 22.19 8.54
N GLY A 230 21.20 21.54 7.97
CA GLY A 230 19.85 21.48 8.52
C GLY A 230 18.97 22.71 8.22
N ASN A 231 19.40 23.60 7.33
CA ASN A 231 18.62 24.76 6.91
C ASN A 231 17.65 24.41 5.79
N ASN A 232 16.50 25.06 5.75
CA ASN A 232 15.56 24.88 4.64
C ASN A 232 16.14 25.49 3.36
N VAL A 233 16.15 24.72 2.26
CA VAL A 233 16.59 25.22 0.95
C VAL A 233 15.43 25.87 0.18
N PRO A 234 15.71 26.79 -0.76
CA PRO A 234 14.70 27.37 -1.65
C PRO A 234 13.96 26.34 -2.49
N LEU A 235 12.76 26.70 -2.96
CA LEU A 235 12.00 25.86 -3.90
C LEU A 235 12.80 25.64 -5.19
N GLY A 236 12.92 24.37 -5.60
CA GLY A 236 13.65 23.96 -6.80
C GLY A 236 15.06 23.43 -6.52
N GLU A 237 15.60 23.67 -5.32
CA GLU A 237 16.90 23.16 -4.91
C GLU A 237 16.81 21.72 -4.36
N VAL A 238 17.93 20.99 -4.45
CA VAL A 238 18.06 19.62 -3.97
C VAL A 238 18.48 19.60 -2.50
N GLY A 239 17.90 18.70 -1.71
CA GLY A 239 18.26 18.48 -0.31
C GLY A 239 17.57 17.25 0.29
N GLU A 240 17.75 17.03 1.59
CA GLU A 240 17.12 15.97 2.35
C GLU A 240 15.61 16.24 2.57
N ILE A 241 14.77 15.21 2.39
CA ILE A 241 13.33 15.30 2.64
C ILE A 241 13.08 15.06 4.14
N CYS A 242 12.66 16.10 4.85
CA CYS A 242 12.20 16.01 6.24
C CYS A 242 10.68 16.05 6.33
N ILE A 243 10.11 15.16 7.15
CA ILE A 243 8.66 14.93 7.22
C ILE A 243 8.18 15.10 8.66
N ARG A 244 7.11 15.90 8.84
CA ARG A 244 6.37 15.99 10.11
C ARG A 244 4.89 15.77 9.85
N GLY A 245 4.25 14.94 10.65
CA GLY A 245 2.82 14.68 10.51
C GLY A 245 2.34 13.61 11.49
N PRO A 246 1.02 13.44 11.64
CA PRO A 246 0.44 12.48 12.58
C PRO A 246 0.76 11.02 12.23
N GLN A 247 1.10 10.73 10.97
CA GLN A 247 1.48 9.40 10.48
C GLN A 247 2.93 9.01 10.76
N VAL A 248 3.77 9.95 11.21
CA VAL A 248 5.19 9.70 11.48
C VAL A 248 5.31 8.85 12.76
N MET A 249 6.17 7.83 12.72
CA MET A 249 6.41 6.87 13.79
C MET A 249 6.78 7.52 15.13
N ALA A 250 6.62 6.77 16.22
CA ALA A 250 7.06 7.20 17.54
C ALA A 250 8.58 7.09 17.75
N GLY A 251 9.25 6.21 16.99
CA GLY A 251 10.70 5.95 17.07
C GLY A 251 11.12 4.62 16.46
#